data_AF-A0A2U3XS87-F1
#
_entry.id   AF-A0A2U3XS87-F1
#
_cell.length_a   1.000
_cell.length_b   1.000
_cell.length_c   1.000
_cell.angle_alpha   90.00
_cell.angle_beta   90.00
_cell.angle_gamma   90.00
#
_symmetry.space_group_name_H-M   'P 1'
#
loop_
_entity.id
_entity.type
_entity.pdbx_description
1 polymer ?
#
loop_
_entity_poly.entity_id
_entity_poly.type
_entity_poly.pdbx_seq_one_letter_code
_entity_poly.pdbx_strand_id
1 'polypeptide(L)'
;MAGEQKPSSNLLEQFILLAKGTSGSALTALISQVLEAPGVYVFGELLELANVQELAEGANAAYLQLLNLFAYGTYPDYIANKESLPELSTAQQNKLKHLTIVSLASRMKCIPYSVLLKDLEMRNLRELEDLIIEAVYTDIIQGKLDQRNQLLEVDFCIGRDIRKKDINNIVKTLHEW
;
A
#
# COMPACT_ATOMS: atom_id res chain seq x y z
N MET A 1 24.28 12.79 -6.74
CA MET A 1 23.44 12.66 -7.94
C MET A 1 22.29 11.74 -7.55
N ALA A 2 21.14 12.31 -7.20
CA ALA A 2 20.00 11.56 -6.64
C ALA A 2 19.23 10.90 -7.80
N GLY A 3 19.10 9.57 -7.76
CA GLY A 3 18.30 8.82 -8.71
C GLY A 3 16.83 9.16 -8.52
N GLU A 4 16.28 9.91 -9.46
CA GLU A 4 14.84 10.15 -9.56
C GLU A 4 14.17 8.82 -9.96
N GLN A 5 13.46 8.17 -9.03
CA GLN A 5 12.46 7.16 -9.33
C GLN A 5 11.31 7.83 -10.11
N LYS A 6 11.43 7.89 -11.45
CA LYS A 6 10.59 8.72 -12.35
C LYS A 6 9.56 8.00 -13.26
N PRO A 7 9.02 6.79 -12.97
CA PRO A 7 7.84 6.29 -13.68
C PRO A 7 6.50 6.49 -12.93
N SER A 8 6.49 6.53 -11.60
CA SER A 8 5.26 6.58 -10.78
C SER A 8 4.61 7.97 -10.71
N SER A 9 5.40 9.04 -10.80
CA SER A 9 4.90 10.43 -10.74
C SER A 9 3.99 10.77 -11.93
N ASN A 10 4.33 10.33 -13.14
CA ASN A 10 3.50 10.56 -14.33
C ASN A 10 2.16 9.82 -14.25
N LEU A 11 2.15 8.59 -13.71
CA LEU A 11 0.92 7.82 -13.55
C LEU A 11 0.01 8.47 -12.51
N LEU A 12 0.56 8.88 -11.36
CA LEU A 12 -0.21 9.55 -10.32
C LEU A 12 -0.80 10.87 -10.84
N GLU A 13 -0.01 11.70 -11.54
CA GLU A 13 -0.50 12.93 -12.16
C GLU A 13 -1.61 12.66 -13.19
N GLN A 14 -1.45 11.64 -14.04
CA GLN A 14 -2.49 11.21 -14.97
C GLN A 14 -3.76 10.77 -14.24
N PHE A 15 -3.63 9.97 -13.19
CA PHE A 15 -4.76 9.52 -12.38
C PHE A 15 -5.45 10.68 -11.64
N ILE A 16 -4.69 11.66 -11.14
CA ILE A 16 -5.26 12.88 -10.54
C ILE A 16 -6.02 13.69 -11.58
N LEU A 17 -5.49 13.83 -12.79
CA LEU A 17 -6.12 14.58 -13.88
C LEU A 17 -7.41 13.87 -14.34
N LEU A 18 -7.37 12.55 -14.49
CA LEU A 18 -8.54 11.73 -14.78
C LEU A 18 -9.56 11.82 -13.65
N ALA A 19 -9.14 11.67 -12.39
CA ALA A 19 -10.01 11.76 -11.23
C ALA A 19 -10.70 13.12 -11.15
N LYS A 20 -10.04 14.23 -11.50
CA LYS A 20 -10.64 15.58 -11.55
C LYS A 20 -11.77 15.70 -12.59
N GLY A 21 -11.66 15.03 -13.73
CA GLY A 21 -12.63 15.08 -14.82
C GLY A 21 -13.68 13.98 -14.81
N THR A 22 -13.61 13.05 -13.85
CA THR A 22 -14.35 11.78 -13.89
C THR A 22 -15.11 11.57 -12.57
N SER A 23 -16.41 11.27 -12.65
CA SER A 23 -17.29 11.10 -11.48
C SER A 23 -18.07 9.78 -11.55
N GLY A 24 -18.49 9.26 -10.40
CA GLY A 24 -19.35 8.06 -10.31
C GLY A 24 -18.68 6.77 -10.79
N SER A 25 -19.33 6.01 -11.69
CA SER A 25 -18.86 4.70 -12.15
C SER A 25 -17.52 4.71 -12.90
N ALA A 26 -17.15 5.83 -13.51
CA ALA A 26 -15.85 5.92 -14.16
C ALA A 26 -14.72 6.14 -13.13
N LEU A 27 -15.05 6.67 -11.95
CA LEU A 27 -14.10 6.77 -10.84
C LEU A 27 -13.86 5.41 -10.17
N THR A 28 -14.85 4.50 -10.11
CA THR A 28 -14.61 3.13 -9.62
C THR A 28 -13.71 2.32 -10.57
N ALA A 29 -13.88 2.50 -11.89
CA ALA A 29 -12.97 1.93 -12.89
C ALA A 29 -11.55 2.50 -12.73
N LEU A 30 -11.43 3.81 -12.50
CA LEU A 30 -10.15 4.45 -12.22
C LEU A 30 -9.50 3.86 -10.96
N ILE A 31 -10.24 3.74 -9.85
CA ILE A 31 -9.73 3.15 -8.61
C ILE A 31 -9.22 1.73 -8.87
N SER A 32 -9.96 0.90 -9.60
CA SER A 32 -9.50 -0.45 -9.95
C SER A 32 -8.19 -0.42 -10.73
N GLN A 33 -8.06 0.50 -11.68
CA GLN A 33 -6.85 0.70 -12.49
C GLN A 33 -5.66 1.18 -11.64
N VAL A 34 -5.86 2.12 -10.70
CA VAL A 34 -4.80 2.59 -9.79
C VAL A 34 -4.38 1.46 -8.85
N LEU A 35 -5.34 0.69 -8.34
CA LEU A 35 -5.06 -0.45 -7.48
C LEU A 35 -4.26 -1.54 -8.21
N GLU A 36 -4.48 -1.73 -9.51
CA GLU A 36 -3.71 -2.68 -10.32
C GLU A 36 -2.35 -2.12 -10.79
N ALA A 37 -2.20 -0.80 -10.91
CA ALA A 37 -0.99 -0.18 -11.44
C ALA A 37 0.24 -0.44 -10.53
N PRO A 38 1.26 -1.19 -10.99
CA PRO A 38 2.47 -1.42 -10.21
C PRO A 38 3.25 -0.10 -10.04
N GLY A 39 3.76 0.16 -8.84
CA GLY A 39 4.51 1.38 -8.53
C GLY A 39 3.67 2.53 -7.94
N VAL A 40 2.34 2.45 -7.96
CA VAL A 40 1.47 3.41 -7.27
C VAL A 40 1.09 2.86 -5.90
N TYR A 41 1.83 3.27 -4.88
CA TYR A 41 1.62 2.89 -3.47
C TYR A 41 1.20 4.07 -2.59
N VAL A 42 0.96 5.22 -3.22
CA VAL A 42 0.55 6.48 -2.60
C VAL A 42 -0.81 6.85 -3.14
N PHE A 43 -1.79 6.94 -2.25
CA PHE A 43 -3.21 7.17 -2.53
C PHE A 43 -3.75 8.41 -1.79
N GLY A 44 -2.94 9.07 -0.97
CA GLY A 44 -3.32 10.24 -0.18
C GLY A 44 -3.77 11.41 -1.05
N GLU A 45 -3.06 11.68 -2.15
CA GLU A 45 -3.43 12.74 -3.10
C GLU A 45 -4.77 12.45 -3.79
N LEU A 46 -5.04 11.18 -4.11
CA LEU A 46 -6.33 10.74 -4.65
C LEU A 46 -7.45 10.91 -3.61
N LEU A 47 -7.16 10.58 -2.35
CA LEU A 47 -8.11 10.65 -1.25
C LEU A 47 -8.47 12.09 -0.83
N GLU A 48 -7.60 13.07 -1.13
CA GLU A 48 -7.87 14.50 -0.92
C GLU A 48 -8.79 15.11 -1.99
N LEU A 49 -9.04 14.43 -3.11
CA LEU A 49 -9.92 14.94 -4.15
C LEU A 49 -11.39 14.89 -3.69
N ALA A 50 -12.10 16.01 -3.90
CA ALA A 50 -13.54 16.12 -3.60
C ALA A 50 -14.36 15.01 -4.29
N ASN A 51 -14.00 14.64 -5.51
CA ASN A 51 -14.66 13.58 -6.28
C ASN A 51 -14.60 12.21 -5.58
N VAL A 52 -13.51 11.94 -4.82
CA VAL A 52 -13.38 10.71 -4.03
C VAL A 52 -14.15 10.81 -2.71
N GLN A 53 -14.28 12.02 -2.14
CA GLN A 53 -15.14 12.24 -0.97
C GLN A 53 -16.63 12.13 -1.32
N GLU A 54 -17.05 12.54 -2.51
CA GLU A 54 -18.43 12.36 -2.97
C GLU A 54 -18.80 10.88 -3.18
N LEU A 55 -17.82 10.01 -3.50
CA LEU A 55 -18.03 8.57 -3.50
C LEU A 55 -18.34 8.00 -2.11
N ALA A 56 -17.98 8.71 -1.03
CA ALA A 56 -18.27 8.28 0.35
C ALA A 56 -19.77 8.26 0.64
N GLU A 57 -20.52 9.18 0.04
CA GLU A 57 -21.96 9.32 0.24
C GLU A 57 -22.79 8.46 -0.74
N GLY A 58 -22.13 7.80 -1.71
CA GLY A 58 -22.77 6.97 -2.73
C GLY A 58 -22.75 5.47 -2.45
N ALA A 59 -23.37 4.69 -3.36
CA ALA A 59 -23.36 3.22 -3.35
C ALA A 59 -21.96 2.57 -3.49
N ASN A 60 -20.92 3.39 -3.74
CA ASN A 60 -19.54 2.96 -3.92
C ASN A 60 -18.67 3.19 -2.67
N ALA A 61 -19.28 3.44 -1.51
CA ALA A 61 -18.57 3.62 -0.23
C ALA A 61 -17.57 2.48 0.07
N ALA A 62 -17.86 1.25 -0.39
CA ALA A 62 -16.97 0.10 -0.26
C ALA A 62 -15.62 0.29 -0.99
N TYR A 63 -15.61 0.96 -2.15
CA TYR A 63 -14.36 1.28 -2.87
C TYR A 63 -13.53 2.34 -2.15
N LEU A 64 -14.20 3.27 -1.44
CA LEU A 64 -13.50 4.27 -0.63
C LEU A 64 -12.92 3.62 0.64
N GLN A 65 -13.67 2.72 1.28
CA GLN A 65 -13.13 1.90 2.37
C GLN A 65 -11.91 1.10 1.91
N LEU A 66 -11.97 0.53 0.70
CA LEU A 66 -10.84 -0.16 0.10
C LEU A 66 -9.65 0.79 -0.10
N LEU A 67 -9.86 1.97 -0.66
CA LEU A 67 -8.80 2.98 -0.85
C LEU A 67 -8.18 3.41 0.50
N ASN A 68 -9.01 3.64 1.52
CA ASN A 68 -8.56 3.91 2.89
C ASN A 68 -7.75 2.75 3.46
N LEU A 69 -8.12 1.51 3.14
CA LEU A 69 -7.41 0.33 3.57
C LEU A 69 -6.05 0.19 2.86
N PHE A 70 -5.95 0.54 1.58
CA PHE A 70 -4.67 0.61 0.87
C PHE A 70 -3.78 1.74 1.39
N ALA A 71 -4.34 2.91 1.70
CA ALA A 71 -3.59 4.03 2.26
C ALA A 71 -3.12 3.75 3.71
N TYR A 72 -4.01 3.21 4.56
CA TYR A 72 -3.79 3.17 6.01
C TYR A 72 -3.96 1.80 6.67
N GLY A 73 -4.64 0.87 6.03
CA GLY A 73 -4.92 -0.47 6.56
C GLY A 73 -3.83 -1.49 6.25
N THR A 74 -4.14 -2.75 6.52
CA THR A 74 -3.25 -3.90 6.29
C THR A 74 -4.06 -5.05 5.70
N TYR A 75 -3.37 -6.05 5.14
CA TYR A 75 -4.01 -7.25 4.60
C TYR A 75 -4.96 -7.99 5.58
N PRO A 76 -4.65 -8.16 6.89
CA PRO A 76 -5.59 -8.80 7.81
C PRO A 76 -6.86 -7.97 8.03
N ASP A 77 -6.78 -6.64 7.92
CA ASP A 77 -7.97 -5.76 7.95
C ASP A 77 -8.87 -6.00 6.73
N TYR A 78 -8.28 -6.32 5.57
CA TYR A 78 -9.03 -6.71 4.38
C TYR A 78 -9.70 -8.08 4.56
N ILE A 79 -8.99 -9.06 5.14
CA ILE A 79 -9.56 -10.37 5.47
C ILE A 79 -10.76 -10.22 6.42
N ALA A 80 -10.63 -9.39 7.45
CA ALA A 80 -11.69 -9.12 8.41
C ALA A 80 -12.90 -8.40 7.79
N ASN A 81 -12.67 -7.53 6.80
CA ASN A 81 -13.71 -6.77 6.10
C ASN A 81 -14.09 -7.36 4.74
N LYS A 82 -13.77 -8.64 4.46
CA LYS A 82 -14.07 -9.30 3.17
C LYS A 82 -15.54 -9.21 2.76
N GLU A 83 -16.44 -9.12 3.72
CA GLU A 83 -17.89 -9.04 3.49
C GLU A 83 -18.36 -7.62 3.12
N SER A 84 -17.59 -6.59 3.49
CA SER A 84 -17.89 -5.19 3.25
C SER A 84 -17.14 -4.61 2.03
N LEU A 85 -16.11 -5.29 1.55
CA LEU A 85 -15.23 -4.82 0.48
C LEU A 85 -15.49 -5.58 -0.83
N PRO A 86 -15.35 -4.92 -2.00
CA PRO A 86 -15.48 -5.59 -3.29
C PRO A 86 -14.34 -6.60 -3.51
N GLU A 87 -14.62 -7.64 -4.30
CA GLU A 87 -13.63 -8.70 -4.58
C GLU A 87 -12.38 -8.14 -5.28
N LEU A 88 -11.23 -8.30 -4.63
CA LEU A 88 -9.93 -7.93 -5.19
C LEU A 88 -9.38 -9.01 -6.13
N SER A 89 -8.82 -8.57 -7.25
CA SER A 89 -7.99 -9.42 -8.11
C SER A 89 -6.73 -9.88 -7.37
N THR A 90 -6.16 -11.04 -7.76
CA THR A 90 -4.94 -11.59 -7.15
C THR A 90 -3.79 -10.59 -7.15
N ALA A 91 -3.67 -9.78 -8.21
CA ALA A 91 -2.65 -8.72 -8.30
C ALA A 91 -2.83 -7.65 -7.21
N GLN A 92 -4.06 -7.20 -6.98
CA GLN A 92 -4.38 -6.20 -5.95
C GLN A 92 -4.17 -6.76 -4.54
N GLN A 93 -4.50 -8.04 -4.33
CA GLN A 93 -4.21 -8.71 -3.06
C GLN A 93 -2.71 -8.79 -2.77
N ASN A 94 -1.90 -9.14 -3.78
CA ASN A 94 -0.43 -9.14 -3.65
C ASN A 94 0.10 -7.74 -3.36
N LYS A 95 -0.46 -6.71 -3.99
CA LYS A 95 -0.11 -5.32 -3.72
C LYS A 95 -0.41 -4.89 -2.28
N LEU A 96 -1.57 -5.30 -1.75
CA LEU A 96 -1.93 -5.04 -0.36
C LEU A 96 -1.03 -5.78 0.63
N LYS A 97 -0.63 -7.01 0.27
CA LYS A 97 0.38 -7.78 1.00
C LYS A 97 1.72 -7.02 1.03
N HIS A 98 2.20 -6.52 -0.11
CA HIS A 98 3.42 -5.68 -0.16
C HIS A 98 3.31 -4.43 0.70
N LEU A 99 2.19 -3.71 0.64
CA LEU A 99 1.94 -2.53 1.50
C LEU A 99 1.92 -2.88 2.99
N THR A 100 1.51 -4.09 3.34
CA THR A 100 1.54 -4.59 4.72
C THR A 100 2.98 -4.87 5.15
N ILE A 101 3.78 -5.50 4.30
CA ILE A 101 5.22 -5.72 4.53
C ILE A 101 5.94 -4.38 4.73
N VAL A 102 5.67 -3.38 3.90
CA VAL A 102 6.25 -2.02 4.02
C VAL A 102 5.85 -1.37 5.35
N SER A 103 4.59 -1.49 5.76
CA SER A 103 4.11 -0.95 7.03
C SER A 103 4.81 -1.60 8.23
N LEU A 104 5.04 -2.92 8.17
CA LEU A 104 5.80 -3.65 9.17
C LEU A 104 7.30 -3.25 9.15
N ALA A 105 7.88 -3.09 7.97
CA ALA A 105 9.27 -2.68 7.77
C ALA A 105 9.56 -1.28 8.30
N SER A 106 8.58 -0.37 8.14
CA SER A 106 8.67 0.98 8.68
C SER A 106 8.72 1.00 10.21
N ARG A 107 8.12 0.01 10.88
CA ARG A 107 8.13 -0.13 12.34
C ARG A 107 9.31 -0.93 12.87
N MET A 108 9.72 -1.97 12.15
CA MET A 108 10.76 -2.91 12.58
C MET A 108 11.73 -3.18 11.43
N LYS A 109 13.02 -2.89 11.65
CA LYS A 109 14.08 -3.18 10.68
C LYS A 109 14.29 -4.68 10.44
N CYS A 110 13.99 -5.52 11.42
CA CYS A 110 14.10 -6.97 11.33
C CYS A 110 12.73 -7.59 11.59
N ILE A 111 12.05 -8.07 10.54
CA ILE A 111 10.71 -8.64 10.65
C ILE A 111 10.82 -10.16 10.68
N PRO A 112 10.31 -10.84 11.72
CA PRO A 112 10.27 -12.29 11.73
C PRO A 112 9.29 -12.85 10.70
N TYR A 113 9.68 -13.94 10.03
CA TYR A 113 8.82 -14.63 9.07
C TYR A 113 7.51 -15.09 9.72
N SER A 114 7.52 -15.46 11.00
CA SER A 114 6.30 -15.81 11.72
C SER A 114 5.28 -14.67 11.81
N VAL A 115 5.74 -13.42 11.87
CA VAL A 115 4.87 -12.24 11.84
C VAL A 115 4.31 -12.05 10.43
N LEU A 116 5.18 -12.09 9.42
CA LEU A 116 4.77 -12.00 8.02
C LEU A 116 3.76 -13.09 7.63
N LEU A 117 4.00 -14.34 8.03
CA LEU A 117 3.08 -15.46 7.78
C LEU A 117 1.72 -15.24 8.44
N LYS A 118 1.69 -14.69 9.65
CA LYS A 118 0.44 -14.38 10.37
C LYS A 118 -0.32 -13.21 9.73
N ASP A 119 0.35 -12.09 9.48
CA ASP A 119 -0.27 -10.89 8.91
C ASP A 119 -0.70 -11.09 7.45
N LEU A 120 0.05 -11.86 6.67
CA LEU A 120 -0.26 -12.10 5.24
C LEU A 120 -1.15 -13.32 5.02
N GLU A 121 -1.55 -14.02 6.08
CA GLU A 121 -2.26 -15.31 6.06
C GLU A 121 -1.60 -16.34 5.12
N MET A 122 -0.27 -16.34 5.10
CA MET A 122 0.54 -17.20 4.22
C MET A 122 0.83 -18.52 4.93
N ARG A 123 0.63 -19.65 4.23
CA ARG A 123 0.98 -20.99 4.75
C ARG A 123 2.34 -21.47 4.25
N ASN A 124 2.84 -20.91 3.16
CA ASN A 124 4.02 -21.39 2.47
C ASN A 124 5.16 -20.37 2.55
N LEU A 125 6.30 -20.81 3.07
CA LEU A 125 7.51 -19.99 3.18
C LEU A 125 8.02 -19.57 1.78
N ARG A 126 7.87 -20.44 0.78
CA ARG A 126 8.24 -20.15 -0.61
C ARG A 126 7.43 -19.00 -1.22
N GLU A 127 6.12 -18.96 -0.97
CA GLU A 127 5.28 -17.86 -1.47
C GLU A 127 5.59 -16.55 -0.75
N LEU A 128 5.91 -16.61 0.54
CA LEU A 128 6.39 -15.45 1.27
C LEU A 128 7.69 -14.90 0.67
N GLU A 129 8.67 -15.77 0.43
CA GLU A 129 9.94 -15.37 -0.19
C GLU A 129 9.73 -14.82 -1.61
N ASP A 130 8.86 -15.44 -2.41
CA ASP A 130 8.53 -14.96 -3.76
C ASP A 130 7.91 -13.56 -3.74
N LEU A 131 7.00 -13.28 -2.80
CA LEU A 131 6.44 -11.94 -2.60
C LEU A 131 7.48 -10.93 -2.14
N ILE A 132 8.35 -11.30 -1.19
CA ILE A 132 9.43 -10.41 -0.74
C ILE A 132 10.35 -10.09 -1.92
N ILE A 133 10.71 -11.10 -2.73
CA ILE A 133 11.55 -10.91 -3.92
C ILE A 133 10.85 -10.00 -4.93
N GLU A 134 9.55 -10.16 -5.17
CA GLU A 134 8.77 -9.28 -6.03
C GLU A 134 8.76 -7.84 -5.50
N ALA A 135 8.60 -7.65 -4.19
CA ALA A 135 8.64 -6.35 -3.54
C ALA A 135 10.04 -5.69 -3.64
N VAL A 136 11.10 -6.48 -3.54
CA VAL A 136 12.47 -6.01 -3.77
C VAL A 136 12.68 -5.65 -5.25
N TYR A 137 12.17 -6.48 -6.17
CA TYR A 137 12.30 -6.26 -7.60
C TYR A 137 11.54 -5.03 -8.09
N THR A 138 10.47 -4.67 -7.41
CA THR A 138 9.67 -3.46 -7.67
C THR A 138 10.20 -2.23 -6.92
N ASP A 139 11.38 -2.31 -6.31
CA ASP A 139 12.04 -1.25 -5.53
C ASP A 139 11.18 -0.69 -4.39
N ILE A 140 10.22 -1.49 -3.89
CA ILE A 140 9.35 -1.12 -2.77
C ILE A 140 10.13 -1.24 -1.45
N ILE A 141 10.87 -2.34 -1.32
CA ILE A 141 11.71 -2.63 -0.16
C ILE A 141 13.12 -2.96 -0.63
N GLN A 142 14.13 -2.55 0.12
CA GLN A 142 15.50 -3.01 -0.03
C GLN A 142 15.92 -3.64 1.27
N GLY A 143 16.45 -4.85 1.19
CA GLY A 143 16.74 -5.65 2.36
C GLY A 143 17.38 -6.98 2.01
N LYS A 144 17.67 -7.75 3.05
CA LYS A 144 18.24 -9.09 2.96
C LYS A 144 17.31 -10.10 3.63
N LEU A 145 17.13 -11.23 2.95
CA LEU A 145 16.43 -12.37 3.52
C LEU A 145 17.44 -13.21 4.32
N ASP A 146 17.25 -13.29 5.63
CA ASP A 146 17.99 -14.21 6.48
C ASP A 146 17.15 -15.47 6.72
N GLN A 147 17.34 -16.45 5.83
CA GLN A 147 16.62 -17.71 5.91
C GLN A 147 17.04 -18.56 7.14
N ARG A 148 18.23 -18.33 7.69
CA ARG A 148 18.74 -19.11 8.84
C ARG A 148 18.10 -18.66 10.15
N ASN A 149 17.93 -17.35 10.31
CA ASN A 149 17.25 -16.76 11.47
C ASN A 149 15.74 -16.59 11.26
N GLN A 150 15.24 -16.84 10.03
CA GLN A 150 13.86 -16.60 9.60
C GLN A 150 13.45 -15.13 9.81
N LEU A 151 14.34 -14.22 9.43
CA LEU A 151 14.16 -12.78 9.56
C LEU A 151 14.30 -12.12 8.19
N LEU A 152 13.46 -11.11 7.95
CA LEU A 152 13.63 -10.18 6.85
C LEU A 152 14.30 -8.93 7.41
N GLU A 153 15.55 -8.68 7.02
CA GLU A 153 16.22 -7.42 7.31
C GLU A 153 15.84 -6.41 6.22
N VAL A 154 15.28 -5.28 6.62
CA VAL A 154 14.90 -4.20 5.71
C VAL A 154 15.80 -3.00 5.98
N ASP A 155 16.63 -2.67 4.99
CA ASP A 155 17.51 -1.52 4.99
C ASP A 155 16.75 -0.24 4.59
N PHE A 156 15.86 -0.36 3.60
CA PHE A 156 15.06 0.75 3.09
C PHE A 156 13.66 0.26 2.69
N CYS A 157 12.65 1.09 2.89
CA CYS A 157 11.31 0.86 2.36
C CYS A 157 10.74 2.16 1.85
N ILE A 158 9.89 2.10 0.83
CA ILE A 158 9.16 3.28 0.37
C ILE A 158 8.25 3.81 1.49
N GLY A 159 8.06 5.12 1.50
CA GLY A 159 7.08 5.76 2.38
C GLY A 159 5.67 5.38 1.94
N ARG A 160 4.88 4.79 2.84
CA ARG A 160 3.44 4.63 2.64
C ARG A 160 2.71 5.94 2.98
N ASP A 161 1.48 6.10 2.51
CA ASP A 161 0.63 7.25 2.84
C ASP A 161 0.58 7.55 4.33
N ILE A 162 0.83 8.81 4.64
CA ILE A 162 0.89 9.31 6.00
C ILE A 162 -0.41 10.06 6.26
N ARG A 163 -1.12 9.70 7.33
CA ARG A 163 -2.27 10.52 7.75
C ARG A 163 -1.77 11.91 8.12
N LYS A 164 -2.51 12.95 7.75
CA LYS A 164 -2.21 14.33 8.19
C LYS A 164 -2.03 14.46 9.71
N LYS A 165 -2.64 13.57 10.49
CA LYS A 165 -2.49 13.47 11.95
C LYS A 165 -1.12 12.96 12.40
N ASP A 166 -0.50 12.06 11.64
CA ASP A 166 0.81 11.48 11.93
C ASP A 166 1.98 12.40 11.54
N ILE A 167 1.73 13.45 10.75
CA ILE A 167 2.74 14.48 10.44
C ILE A 167 3.30 15.08 11.73
N ASN A 168 2.45 15.39 12.71
CA ASN A 168 2.90 15.95 13.98
C ASN A 168 3.74 14.96 14.80
N ASN A 169 3.50 13.66 14.64
CA ASN A 169 4.29 12.62 15.26
C ASN A 169 5.68 12.53 14.62
N ILE A 170 5.76 12.65 13.29
CA ILE A 170 7.02 12.67 12.53
C ILE A 170 7.85 13.90 12.88
N VAL A 171 7.21 15.07 13.00
CA VAL A 171 7.90 16.30 13.43
C VAL A 171 8.47 16.13 14.83
N LYS A 172 7.73 15.50 15.75
CA LYS A 172 8.23 15.20 17.10
C LYS A 172 9.41 14.23 17.07
N THR A 173 9.30 13.11 16.35
CA THR A 173 10.39 12.13 16.28
C THR A 173 11.64 12.69 15.63
N LEU A 174 11.51 13.57 14.62
CA LEU A 174 12.64 14.30 14.04
C LEU A 174 13.27 15.32 15.00
N HIS A 175 12.48 15.90 15.91
CA HIS A 175 12.98 16.82 16.92
C HIS A 175 13.64 16.12 18.11
N GLU A 176 13.23 14.88 18.42
CA GLU A 176 13.81 14.04 19.47
C GLU A 176 15.10 13.32 19.04
N TRP A 177 15.38 13.29 17.74
CA TRP A 177 16.59 12.71 17.14
C TRP A 177 17.75 13.72 17.15
#